data_AF-A0A3N5K6Y2-F1
#
_entry.id   AF-A0A3N5K6Y2-F1
#
_cell.length_a   1.000
_cell.length_b   1.000
_cell.length_c   1.000
_cell.angle_alpha   90.00
_cell.angle_beta   90.00
_cell.angle_gamma   90.00
#
_symmetry.space_group_name_H-M   'P 1'
#
loop_
_entity.id
_entity.type
_entity.pdbx_description
1 polymer ?
#
loop_
_entity_poly.entity_id
_entity_poly.type
_entity_poly.pdbx_seq_one_letter_code
_entity_poly.pdbx_strand_id
1 'polypeptide(L)'
;MKEQARHILLTCALFGSLAATSCATRGYYADRVPPPPPPRMRGAVGMAPGAGFVWIDGYHNLRGSSWVWVSGYWTRPPHPRATWVAPYWERQGNRYRFHRGRWRR
;
A
#
# COMPACT_ATOMS: atom_id res chain seq x y z
N MET A 1 1.68 14.00 -55.93
CA MET A 1 1.81 14.58 -54.57
C MET A 1 0.53 14.49 -53.71
N LYS A 2 -0.56 13.82 -54.15
CA LYS A 2 -1.84 13.78 -53.43
C LYS A 2 -2.11 12.46 -52.66
N GLU A 3 -1.39 11.37 -52.98
CA GLU A 3 -1.53 10.07 -52.32
C GLU A 3 -0.95 10.01 -50.88
N GLN A 4 0.06 10.84 -50.60
CA GLN A 4 0.83 10.76 -49.34
C GLN A 4 0.04 11.23 -48.11
N ALA A 5 -1.01 12.04 -48.30
CA ALA A 5 -1.81 12.60 -47.22
C ALA A 5 -2.85 11.62 -46.66
N ARG A 6 -3.30 10.63 -47.44
CA ARG A 6 -4.28 9.62 -46.98
C ARG A 6 -3.67 8.63 -46.00
N HIS A 7 -2.39 8.31 -46.15
CA HIS A 7 -1.69 7.40 -45.25
C HIS A 7 -1.37 8.06 -43.90
N ILE A 8 -1.09 9.37 -43.88
CA ILE A 8 -0.75 10.10 -42.63
C ILE A 8 -1.95 10.18 -41.68
N LEU A 9 -3.17 10.32 -42.21
CA LEU A 9 -4.39 10.40 -41.39
C LEU A 9 -4.81 9.04 -40.80
N LEU A 10 -4.45 7.92 -41.43
CA LEU A 10 -4.82 6.58 -40.97
C LEU A 10 -3.87 6.03 -39.90
N THR A 11 -2.60 6.45 -39.87
CA THR A 11 -1.63 5.98 -38.86
C THR A 11 -1.84 6.63 -37.49
N CYS A 12 -2.40 7.85 -37.43
CA CYS A 12 -2.70 8.51 -36.15
C CYS A 12 -3.82 7.83 -35.35
N ALA A 13 -4.72 7.09 -36.00
CA ALA A 13 -5.85 6.43 -35.33
C ALA A 13 -5.46 5.11 -34.64
N LEU A 14 -4.33 4.49 -35.01
CA LEU A 14 -3.90 3.19 -34.46
C LEU A 14 -2.99 3.32 -33.22
N PHE A 15 -2.50 4.52 -32.91
CA PHE A 15 -1.68 4.77 -31.72
C PHE A 15 -2.48 5.18 -30.47
N GLY A 16 -3.79 5.40 -30.60
CA GLY A 16 -4.66 5.86 -29.51
C GLY A 16 -5.16 4.78 -28.55
N SER A 17 -4.90 3.50 -28.83
CA SER A 17 -5.55 2.35 -28.17
C SER A 17 -4.66 1.57 -27.19
N LEU A 18 -3.60 2.17 -26.66
CA LEU A 18 -2.77 1.55 -25.59
C LEU A 18 -3.07 2.09 -24.18
N ALA A 19 -4.26 2.64 -23.94
CA ALA A 19 -4.62 3.26 -22.67
C ALA A 19 -5.70 2.47 -21.90
N ALA A 20 -5.49 1.17 -21.58
CA ALA A 20 -6.47 0.45 -20.75
C ALA A 20 -5.97 -0.80 -20.01
N THR A 21 -4.68 -0.96 -19.72
CA THR A 21 -4.25 -2.11 -18.88
C THR A 21 -3.17 -1.72 -17.90
N SER A 22 -3.54 -0.96 -16.87
CA SER A 22 -2.89 -1.13 -15.57
C SER A 22 -3.89 -1.81 -14.65
N CYS A 23 -3.81 -3.13 -14.58
CA CYS A 23 -4.46 -3.89 -13.54
C CYS A 23 -3.83 -3.46 -12.22
N ALA A 24 -4.49 -2.53 -11.50
CA ALA A 24 -4.07 -2.08 -10.19
C ALA A 24 -4.32 -3.19 -9.16
N THR A 25 -3.52 -4.26 -9.23
CA THR A 25 -3.47 -5.24 -8.13
C THR A 25 -2.67 -4.60 -6.99
N ARG A 26 -3.34 -3.77 -6.17
CA ARG A 26 -2.83 -3.25 -4.90
C ARG A 26 -2.78 -4.34 -3.81
N GLY A 27 -2.41 -5.56 -4.17
CA GLY A 27 -2.21 -6.67 -3.27
C GLY A 27 -0.78 -7.16 -3.39
N TYR A 28 0.02 -6.95 -2.35
CA TYR A 28 1.34 -7.57 -2.27
C TYR A 28 1.13 -9.01 -1.81
N TYR A 29 1.21 -9.95 -2.75
CA TYR A 29 1.32 -11.36 -2.42
C TYR A 29 2.74 -11.59 -1.92
N ALA A 30 2.86 -11.99 -0.66
CA ALA A 30 4.11 -12.38 -0.05
C ALA A 30 4.31 -13.88 -0.30
N ASP A 31 4.14 -14.34 -1.55
CA ASP A 31 4.20 -15.76 -1.92
C ASP A 31 5.55 -16.42 -1.61
N ARG A 32 6.60 -15.62 -1.40
CA ARG A 32 7.96 -16.08 -1.09
C ARG A 32 8.56 -15.50 0.20
N VAL A 33 7.79 -14.72 0.96
CA VAL A 33 8.31 -14.09 2.18
C VAL A 33 7.77 -14.84 3.40
N PRO A 34 8.63 -15.37 4.30
CA PRO A 34 8.19 -16.03 5.51
C PRO A 34 7.35 -15.07 6.38
N PRO A 35 6.47 -15.58 7.26
CA PRO A 35 5.66 -14.74 8.13
C PRO A 35 6.51 -13.73 8.92
N PRO A 36 5.97 -12.55 9.25
CA PRO A 36 6.73 -11.52 9.94
C PRO A 36 7.17 -12.02 11.32
N PRO A 37 8.28 -11.48 11.85
CA PRO A 37 8.63 -11.67 13.24
C PRO A 37 7.51 -11.19 14.18
N PRO A 38 7.44 -11.69 15.43
CA PRO A 38 6.55 -11.13 16.43
C PRO A 38 6.85 -9.63 16.64
N PRO A 39 5.82 -8.79 16.86
CA PRO A 39 6.02 -7.37 17.12
C PRO A 39 6.92 -7.15 18.33
N ARG A 40 7.89 -6.24 18.18
CA ARG A 40 8.88 -5.97 19.24
C ARG A 40 8.30 -5.20 20.42
N MET A 41 7.28 -4.38 20.18
CA MET A 41 6.68 -3.53 21.20
C MET A 41 5.21 -3.26 20.89
N ARG A 42 4.40 -3.20 21.94
CA ARG A 42 2.98 -2.80 21.89
C ARG A 42 2.72 -1.83 23.04
N GLY A 43 1.81 -0.90 22.84
CA GLY A 43 1.49 0.16 23.77
C GLY A 43 2.26 1.45 23.51
N ALA A 44 1.68 2.54 24.00
CA ALA A 44 2.24 3.88 23.89
C ALA A 44 3.54 4.03 24.66
N VAL A 45 4.52 4.72 24.05
CA VAL A 45 5.75 5.11 24.73
C VAL A 45 5.75 6.61 24.97
N GLY A 46 6.00 6.98 26.23
CA GLY A 46 6.00 8.35 26.69
C GLY A 46 4.60 8.99 26.71
N MET A 47 4.59 10.31 26.90
CA MET A 47 3.37 11.11 26.88
C MET A 47 3.00 11.51 25.45
N ALA A 48 1.71 11.63 25.17
CA ALA A 48 1.23 12.16 23.91
C ALA A 48 1.72 13.61 23.72
N PRO A 49 2.19 14.01 22.52
CA PRO A 49 2.67 15.37 22.26
C PRO A 49 1.60 16.46 22.44
N GLY A 50 0.32 16.09 22.41
CA GLY A 50 -0.80 17.02 22.64
C GLY A 50 -2.15 16.40 22.27
N ALA A 51 -3.19 17.23 22.35
CA ALA A 51 -4.54 16.81 22.01
C ALA A 51 -4.67 16.35 20.54
N GLY A 52 -5.46 15.31 20.32
CA GLY A 52 -5.74 14.74 19.00
C GLY A 52 -4.64 13.84 18.42
N PHE A 53 -3.54 13.62 19.14
CA PHE A 53 -2.58 12.58 18.80
C PHE A 53 -3.10 11.21 19.21
N VAL A 54 -2.85 10.22 18.39
CA VAL A 54 -3.11 8.81 18.68
C VAL A 54 -1.82 8.01 18.53
N TRP A 55 -1.69 6.98 19.35
CA TRP A 55 -0.54 6.09 19.29
C TRP A 55 -0.76 5.02 18.22
N ILE A 56 0.24 4.86 17.36
CA ILE A 56 0.35 3.74 16.44
C ILE A 56 1.39 2.78 16.98
N ASP A 57 0.98 1.56 17.31
CA ASP A 57 1.91 0.51 17.72
C ASP A 57 2.96 0.22 16.67
N GLY A 58 4.15 -0.20 17.10
CA GLY A 58 5.17 -0.63 16.15
C GLY A 58 4.72 -1.87 15.36
N TYR A 59 5.07 -1.90 14.08
CA TYR A 59 4.62 -2.96 13.18
C TYR A 59 5.66 -3.34 12.13
N HIS A 60 5.55 -4.58 11.62
CA HIS A 60 6.31 -5.01 10.46
C HIS A 60 5.62 -4.55 9.17
N ASN A 61 6.34 -3.76 8.38
CA ASN A 61 5.94 -3.37 7.05
C ASN A 61 6.75 -4.15 6.02
N LEU A 62 6.09 -4.66 4.99
CA LEU A 62 6.76 -5.31 3.87
C LEU A 62 7.20 -4.26 2.85
N ARG A 63 8.52 -4.16 2.65
CA ARG A 63 9.15 -3.32 1.63
C ARG A 63 9.90 -4.21 0.65
N GLY A 64 9.43 -4.28 -0.60
CA GLY A 64 9.93 -5.27 -1.56
C GLY A 64 9.67 -6.69 -1.04
N SER A 65 10.75 -7.45 -0.85
CA SER A 65 10.74 -8.83 -0.33
C SER A 65 11.14 -8.92 1.15
N SER A 66 11.30 -7.80 1.86
CA SER A 66 11.87 -7.79 3.22
C SER A 66 10.96 -7.13 4.25
N TRP A 67 11.06 -7.67 5.46
CA TRP A 67 10.42 -7.15 6.66
C TRP A 67 11.18 -5.98 7.25
N VAL A 68 10.53 -4.83 7.33
CA VAL A 68 11.09 -3.66 7.98
C VAL A 68 10.24 -3.33 9.20
N TRP A 69 10.88 -3.27 10.36
CA TRP A 69 10.24 -2.80 11.58
C TRP A 69 10.00 -1.30 11.48
N VAL A 70 8.77 -0.88 11.73
CA VAL A 70 8.39 0.52 11.92
C VAL A 70 8.14 0.68 13.41
N SER A 71 8.93 1.53 14.07
CA SER A 71 8.74 1.84 15.49
C SER A 71 7.38 2.50 15.71
N GLY A 72 6.77 2.26 16.86
CA GLY A 72 5.52 2.93 17.22
C GLY A 72 5.73 4.42 17.37
N TYR A 73 4.68 5.20 17.08
CA TYR A 73 4.77 6.66 17.05
C TYR A 73 3.42 7.31 17.33
N TRP A 74 3.50 8.52 17.89
CA TRP A 74 2.36 9.42 18.00
C TRP A 74 2.13 10.12 16.67
N THR A 75 0.88 10.14 16.20
CA THR A 75 0.50 10.89 14.99
C THR A 75 -0.91 11.44 15.09
N ARG A 76 -1.25 12.41 14.24
CA ARG A 76 -2.61 12.90 14.10
C ARG A 76 -3.36 12.11 13.02
N PRO A 77 -4.61 11.70 13.29
CA PRO A 77 -5.45 11.11 12.26
C PRO A 77 -5.64 12.08 11.08
N PRO A 78 -5.68 11.59 9.82
CA PRO A 78 -5.79 12.44 8.64
C PRO A 78 -7.14 13.16 8.50
N HIS A 79 -8.17 12.70 9.21
CA HIS A 79 -9.51 13.30 9.22
C HIS A 79 -10.27 12.90 10.49
N PRO A 80 -11.38 13.58 10.83
CA PRO A 80 -12.22 13.19 11.96
C PRO A 80 -12.68 11.73 11.86
N ARG A 81 -12.73 11.05 13.00
CA ARG A 81 -13.13 9.63 13.15
C ARG A 81 -12.25 8.62 12.39
N ALA A 82 -11.09 9.02 11.85
CA ALA A 82 -10.19 8.05 11.25
C ALA A 82 -9.67 7.08 12.32
N THR A 83 -9.78 5.79 12.05
CA THR A 83 -9.22 4.75 12.91
C THR A 83 -8.06 4.08 12.19
N TRP A 84 -6.95 3.92 12.89
CA TRP A 84 -5.83 3.16 12.35
C TRP A 84 -6.15 1.68 12.35
N VAL A 85 -5.99 1.05 11.20
CA VAL A 85 -6.01 -0.40 11.06
C VAL A 85 -4.57 -0.85 10.92
N ALA A 86 -4.09 -1.58 11.92
CA ALA A 86 -2.75 -2.15 11.91
C ALA A 86 -2.56 -3.08 10.70
N PRO A 87 -1.33 -3.16 10.14
CA PRO A 87 -1.04 -4.14 9.11
C PRO A 87 -1.26 -5.56 9.62
N TYR A 88 -1.78 -6.42 8.76
CA TYR A 88 -2.01 -7.83 9.11
C TYR A 88 -1.80 -8.75 7.91
N TRP A 89 -1.69 -10.03 8.22
CA TRP A 89 -1.38 -11.11 7.29
C TRP A 89 -2.55 -12.04 7.26
N GLU A 90 -3.03 -12.34 6.08
CA GLU A 90 -4.13 -13.26 5.88
C GLU A 90 -3.62 -14.48 5.12
N ARG A 91 -3.80 -15.67 5.71
CA ARG A 91 -3.47 -16.92 5.04
C ARG A 91 -4.56 -17.21 4.00
N GLN A 92 -4.18 -17.24 2.73
CA GLN A 92 -5.04 -17.60 1.60
C GLN A 92 -4.48 -18.88 0.95
N GLY A 93 -5.01 -20.04 1.38
CA GLY A 93 -4.48 -21.34 1.00
C GLY A 93 -3.01 -21.48 1.42
N ASN A 94 -2.14 -21.75 0.44
CA ASN A 94 -0.69 -21.90 0.65
C ASN A 94 0.09 -20.57 0.56
N ARG A 95 -0.60 -19.43 0.50
CA ARG A 95 0.02 -18.11 0.35
C ARG A 95 -0.37 -17.20 1.52
N TYR A 96 0.48 -16.20 1.78
CA TYR A 96 0.16 -15.10 2.68
C TYR A 96 -0.09 -13.84 1.88
N ARG A 97 -1.24 -13.21 2.14
CA ARG A 97 -1.57 -11.90 1.60
C ARG A 97 -1.28 -10.84 2.64
N PHE A 98 -0.48 -9.85 2.25
CA PHE A 98 -0.24 -8.71 3.11
C PHE A 98 -1.33 -7.65 2.97
N HIS A 99 -1.92 -7.24 4.09
CA HIS A 99 -2.72 -6.04 4.19
C HIS A 99 -1.91 -4.93 4.88
N ARG A 100 -1.55 -3.89 4.12
CA ARG A 100 -0.82 -2.73 4.65
C ARG A 100 -1.66 -2.00 5.70
N GLY A 101 -0.98 -1.48 6.72
CA GLY A 101 -1.58 -0.59 7.71
C GLY A 101 -2.12 0.66 7.03
N ARG A 102 -3.32 1.07 7.42
CA ARG A 102 -4.00 2.21 6.79
C ARG A 102 -4.96 2.88 7.75
N TRP A 103 -5.25 4.14 7.47
CA TRP A 103 -6.39 4.83 8.06
C TRP A 103 -7.68 4.38 7.40
N ARG A 104 -8.67 4.04 8.21
CA ARG A 104 -10.04 3.77 7.77
C ARG A 104 -10.95 4.90 8.27
N ARG A 105 -11.99 5.21 7.49
CA ARG A 105 -13.13 6.01 7.94
C ARG A 105 -14.08 5.19 8.81
#